data_AF-A0A1E3QNT2-F1
#
_entry.id   AF-A0A1E3QNT2-F1
#
_cell.length_a   1.000
_cell.length_b   1.000
_cell.length_c   1.000
_cell.angle_alpha   90.00
_cell.angle_beta   90.00
_cell.angle_gamma   90.00
#
_symmetry.space_group_name_H-M   'P 1'
#
loop_
_entity.id
_entity.type
_entity.pdbx_description
1 polymer ?
#
loop_
_entity_poly.entity_id
_entity_poly.type
_entity_poly.pdbx_seq_one_letter_code
_entity_poly.pdbx_strand_id
1 'polypeptide(L)'
;MLQCKGTTKKGLRCKIAVQPPNTFCHYHVPQPQYTRHFTGTFKTTSATGSGTSTPPKSRYNTTGPVLAPVKKPGHIYIYTLAHLLDPSPRKEAWLKVVKDRNAKESWVDFNPKRHILIKVGFTTQFPVQKRLTQWENKCGHRLSPIEPHVRNYERKTTLLKLFSKLSIKPSEVSEGSFRTYDISQKAFHCDSNVNIVESHIHKLLRQKYGSGDVLCSGCTNDPTVLKRQDRFNVHVEWFQIKRTDFDDVFQTVDRCCSLYGQPTSKFT
;
A
#
# COMPACT_ATOMS: atom_id res chain seq x y z
N MET A 1 -26.40 15.79 -6.07
CA MET A 1 -25.01 15.49 -5.62
C MET A 1 -24.10 16.61 -6.09
N LEU A 2 -23.00 16.91 -5.38
CA LEU A 2 -22.02 17.92 -5.81
C LEU A 2 -20.82 17.24 -6.49
N GLN A 3 -20.07 17.97 -7.32
CA GLN A 3 -18.79 17.50 -7.86
C GLN A 3 -17.63 17.98 -6.99
N CYS A 4 -16.63 17.13 -6.78
CA CYS A 4 -15.40 17.48 -6.08
C CYS A 4 -14.71 18.72 -6.70
N LYS A 5 -14.31 19.67 -5.85
CA LYS A 5 -13.57 20.89 -6.25
C LYS A 5 -12.06 20.69 -6.44
N GLY A 6 -11.54 19.47 -6.27
CA GLY A 6 -10.12 19.17 -6.39
C GLY A 6 -9.62 19.14 -7.83
N THR A 7 -8.33 19.43 -8.03
CA THR A 7 -7.65 19.35 -9.32
C THR A 7 -6.66 18.19 -9.32
N THR A 8 -6.73 17.34 -10.34
CA THR A 8 -5.82 16.20 -10.51
C THR A 8 -4.40 16.65 -10.84
N LYS A 9 -3.41 15.75 -10.70
CA LYS A 9 -2.01 15.98 -11.09
C LYS A 9 -1.80 16.39 -12.56
N LYS A 10 -2.81 16.24 -13.41
CA LYS A 10 -2.81 16.65 -14.84
C LYS A 10 -3.47 18.02 -15.07
N GLY A 11 -3.76 18.80 -14.02
CA GLY A 11 -4.48 20.08 -14.13
C GLY A 11 -5.98 19.97 -14.38
N LEU A 12 -6.51 18.77 -14.58
CA LEU A 12 -7.94 18.54 -14.86
C LEU A 12 -8.77 18.47 -13.58
N ARG A 13 -9.99 19.01 -13.62
CA ARG A 13 -10.96 18.98 -12.50
C ARG A 13 -11.38 17.55 -12.15
N CYS A 14 -11.46 17.25 -10.85
CA CYS A 14 -11.87 15.95 -10.33
C CYS A 14 -13.35 15.68 -10.64
N LYS A 15 -13.64 14.54 -11.29
CA LYS A 15 -15.01 14.15 -11.69
C LYS A 15 -15.79 13.40 -10.60
N ILE A 16 -15.19 13.12 -9.44
CA ILE A 16 -15.81 12.32 -8.37
C ILE A 16 -16.94 13.11 -7.71
N ALA A 17 -18.11 12.48 -7.59
CA ALA A 17 -19.26 13.04 -6.87
C ALA A 17 -19.03 13.01 -5.35
N VAL A 18 -19.52 14.02 -4.66
CA VAL A 18 -19.44 14.21 -3.21
C VAL A 18 -20.82 14.58 -2.65
N GLN A 19 -21.09 14.14 -1.43
CA GLN A 19 -22.31 14.51 -0.73
C GLN A 19 -22.07 15.79 0.10
N PRO A 20 -23.04 16.74 0.14
CA PRO A 20 -23.00 17.86 1.08
C PRO A 20 -22.83 17.36 2.53
N PRO A 21 -22.07 18.07 3.39
CA PRO A 21 -21.41 19.37 3.15
C PRO A 21 -20.04 19.25 2.45
N ASN A 22 -19.55 18.05 2.16
CA ASN A 22 -18.18 17.86 1.65
C ASN A 22 -18.02 18.40 0.22
N THR A 23 -17.01 19.25 0.02
CA THR A 23 -16.65 19.84 -1.28
C THR A 23 -15.50 19.11 -1.98
N PHE A 24 -14.80 18.20 -1.28
CA PHE A 24 -13.69 17.40 -1.78
C PHE A 24 -13.92 15.90 -1.57
N CYS A 25 -13.44 15.08 -2.50
CA CYS A 25 -13.44 13.62 -2.34
C CYS A 25 -12.24 13.14 -1.50
N HIS A 26 -12.21 11.87 -1.12
CA HIS A 26 -11.17 11.30 -0.27
C HIS A 26 -9.74 11.40 -0.86
N TYR A 27 -9.60 11.54 -2.19
CA TYR A 27 -8.30 11.77 -2.84
C TYR A 27 -7.83 13.24 -2.84
N HIS A 28 -8.73 14.20 -2.55
CA HIS A 28 -8.44 15.64 -2.57
C HIS A 28 -8.83 16.33 -1.26
N VAL A 29 -8.94 15.59 -0.16
CA VAL A 29 -9.16 16.19 1.17
C VAL A 29 -8.02 17.17 1.43
N PRO A 30 -8.30 18.44 1.81
CA PRO A 30 -7.25 19.41 2.08
C PRO A 30 -6.38 18.92 3.24
N GLN A 31 -5.14 18.55 2.91
CA GLN A 31 -4.10 18.39 3.94
C GLN A 31 -3.76 19.79 4.48
N PRO A 32 -3.55 19.95 5.81
CA PRO A 32 -3.09 21.21 6.36
C PRO A 32 -1.80 21.67 5.65
N GLN A 33 -1.73 22.97 5.42
CA GLN A 33 -1.04 23.53 4.25
C GLN A 33 0.48 23.41 4.35
N TYR A 34 1.10 22.66 3.45
CA TYR A 34 2.53 22.83 3.15
C TYR A 34 2.65 23.89 2.06
N THR A 35 2.80 25.15 2.46
CA THR A 35 3.06 26.30 1.58
C THR A 35 4.46 26.16 0.95
N ARG A 36 4.57 25.35 -0.11
CA ARG A 36 5.70 25.45 -1.02
C ARG A 36 5.60 26.80 -1.75
N HIS A 37 6.40 27.76 -1.31
CA HIS A 37 6.73 28.93 -2.12
C HIS A 37 7.30 28.45 -3.45
N PHE A 38 6.50 28.55 -4.51
CA PHE A 38 6.93 28.22 -5.86
C PHE A 38 7.53 29.48 -6.48
N THR A 39 8.81 29.72 -6.23
CA THR A 39 9.59 30.77 -6.91
C THR A 39 9.92 30.34 -8.34
N GLY A 40 8.88 30.24 -9.17
CA GLY A 40 8.97 30.01 -10.61
C GLY A 40 8.85 31.34 -11.36
N THR A 41 9.97 31.89 -11.83
CA THR A 41 10.01 33.08 -12.68
C THR A 41 9.41 32.77 -14.06
N PHE A 42 8.15 33.13 -14.26
CA PHE A 42 7.54 33.09 -15.59
C PHE A 42 7.98 34.32 -16.40
N LYS A 43 8.73 34.08 -17.48
CA LYS A 43 8.92 35.07 -18.55
C LYS A 43 7.64 35.15 -19.38
N THR A 44 6.83 36.18 -19.18
CA THR A 44 5.69 36.50 -20.05
C THR A 44 6.14 37.39 -21.19
N THR A 45 6.05 36.89 -22.42
CA THR A 45 6.11 37.69 -23.64
C THR A 45 4.86 38.56 -23.74
N SER A 46 5.05 39.85 -24.01
CA SER A 46 4.00 40.86 -24.13
C SER A 46 3.18 40.73 -25.41
N ALA A 47 1.86 40.85 -25.29
CA ALA A 47 0.97 41.21 -26.39
C ALA A 47 -0.21 42.04 -25.84
N THR A 48 -0.55 43.10 -26.57
CA THR A 48 -1.44 44.20 -26.18
C THR A 48 -2.92 43.81 -26.15
N GLY A 49 -3.71 44.35 -25.22
CA GLY A 49 -5.18 44.15 -25.19
C GLY A 49 -5.88 44.87 -24.04
N SER A 50 -6.34 46.09 -24.29
CA SER A 50 -7.06 46.92 -23.32
C SER A 50 -8.51 46.45 -23.09
N GLY A 51 -8.92 46.28 -21.83
CA GLY A 51 -10.31 45.96 -21.46
C GLY A 51 -10.58 46.16 -19.97
N THR A 52 -11.24 47.26 -19.63
CA THR A 52 -11.60 47.65 -18.26
C THR A 52 -12.75 46.81 -17.69
N SER A 53 -12.49 46.06 -16.61
CA SER A 53 -13.53 45.70 -15.64
C SER A 53 -12.90 45.39 -14.26
N THR A 54 -13.51 45.93 -13.22
CA THR A 54 -13.05 45.81 -11.82
C THR A 54 -13.42 44.43 -11.24
N PRO A 55 -12.49 43.70 -10.60
CA PRO A 55 -12.84 42.47 -9.91
C PRO A 55 -13.54 42.80 -8.57
N PRO A 56 -14.71 42.18 -8.27
CA PRO A 56 -15.36 42.38 -6.99
C PRO A 56 -14.52 41.77 -5.86
N LYS A 57 -14.28 42.54 -4.79
CA LYS A 57 -13.58 42.09 -3.58
C LYS A 57 -14.43 41.04 -2.84
N SER A 58 -14.29 39.78 -3.23
CA SER A 58 -14.97 38.65 -2.60
C SER A 58 -14.36 38.37 -1.21
N ARG A 59 -14.97 38.95 -0.17
CA ARG A 59 -14.73 38.57 1.23
C ARG A 59 -15.30 37.17 1.48
N TYR A 60 -14.45 36.16 1.53
CA TYR A 60 -14.79 34.87 2.16
C TYR A 60 -13.99 34.67 3.44
N ASN A 61 -14.51 35.22 4.54
CA ASN A 61 -14.17 34.72 5.88
C ASN A 61 -14.58 33.24 5.93
N THR A 62 -13.61 32.33 5.86
CA THR A 62 -13.86 30.88 5.97
C THR A 62 -13.37 30.38 7.32
N THR A 63 -13.95 30.92 8.40
CA THR A 63 -13.94 30.30 9.73
C THR A 63 -14.94 29.14 9.77
N GLY A 64 -14.75 28.17 8.87
CA GLY A 64 -15.42 26.87 8.97
C GLY A 64 -14.72 26.03 10.04
N PRO A 65 -15.44 25.21 10.82
CA PRO A 65 -14.80 24.29 11.75
C PRO A 65 -13.91 23.33 10.97
N VAL A 66 -12.62 23.35 11.26
CA VAL A 66 -11.67 22.35 10.74
C VAL A 66 -12.05 21.03 11.38
N LEU A 67 -12.84 20.22 10.66
CA LEU A 67 -13.17 18.87 11.07
C LEU A 67 -11.86 18.11 11.25
N ALA A 68 -11.53 17.79 12.50
CA ALA A 68 -10.30 17.09 12.85
C ALA A 68 -10.23 15.77 12.06
N PRO A 69 -9.05 15.38 11.53
CA PRO A 69 -8.92 14.17 10.75
C PRO A 69 -9.43 12.97 11.56
N VAL A 70 -10.40 12.25 10.98
CA VAL A 70 -11.09 11.15 11.66
C VAL A 70 -10.08 10.06 12.00
N LYS A 71 -9.78 9.92 13.30
CA LYS A 71 -8.93 8.86 13.85
C LYS A 71 -9.59 7.51 13.58
N LYS A 72 -9.10 6.78 12.58
CA LYS A 72 -9.56 5.43 12.25
C LYS A 72 -8.59 4.39 12.82
N PRO A 73 -8.94 3.68 13.90
CA PRO A 73 -8.19 2.51 14.33
C PRO A 73 -8.28 1.40 13.29
N GLY A 74 -7.34 0.47 13.32
CA GLY A 74 -7.35 -0.71 12.46
C GLY A 74 -6.05 -1.51 12.53
N HIS A 75 -5.92 -2.46 11.62
CA HIS A 75 -4.78 -3.37 11.54
C HIS A 75 -4.12 -3.29 10.16
N ILE A 76 -2.79 -3.26 10.15
CA ILE A 76 -1.93 -3.45 8.97
C ILE A 76 -1.52 -4.92 8.90
N TYR A 77 -1.81 -5.59 7.80
CA TYR A 77 -1.44 -7.00 7.59
C TYR A 77 -0.60 -7.16 6.32
N ILE A 78 0.36 -8.07 6.40
CA ILE A 78 1.24 -8.45 5.30
C ILE A 78 0.81 -9.83 4.82
N TYR A 79 0.62 -9.98 3.52
CA TYR A 79 0.14 -11.24 2.94
C TYR A 79 0.78 -11.53 1.59
N THR A 80 0.64 -12.77 1.14
CA THR A 80 1.12 -13.25 -0.15
C THR A 80 0.16 -14.29 -0.74
N LEU A 81 0.49 -14.79 -1.93
CA LEU A 81 -0.17 -15.94 -2.55
C LEU A 81 0.28 -17.21 -1.83
N ALA A 82 -0.65 -18.07 -1.43
CA ALA A 82 -0.37 -19.20 -0.52
C ALA A 82 0.77 -20.12 -1.02
N HIS A 83 0.79 -20.44 -2.32
CA HIS A 83 1.83 -21.29 -2.95
C HIS A 83 3.25 -20.71 -2.89
N LEU A 84 3.40 -19.40 -2.62
CA LEU A 84 4.71 -18.77 -2.44
C LEU A 84 5.32 -19.04 -1.06
N LEU A 85 4.53 -19.55 -0.10
CA LEU A 85 5.00 -19.95 1.23
C LEU A 85 5.40 -21.43 1.31
N ASP A 86 5.12 -22.24 0.28
CA ASP A 86 5.53 -23.64 0.22
C ASP A 86 7.06 -23.79 0.40
N PRO A 87 7.58 -24.92 0.92
CA PRO A 87 9.02 -25.14 1.05
C PRO A 87 9.78 -25.13 -0.30
N SER A 88 9.07 -25.44 -1.39
CA SER A 88 9.60 -25.38 -2.76
C SER A 88 8.54 -24.78 -3.70
N PRO A 89 8.33 -23.45 -3.68
CA PRO A 89 7.33 -22.79 -4.51
C PRO A 89 7.64 -23.02 -5.99
N ARG A 90 6.62 -23.37 -6.76
CA ARG A 90 6.70 -23.55 -8.21
C ARG A 90 6.57 -22.21 -8.92
N LYS A 91 7.07 -22.13 -10.15
CA LYS A 91 6.75 -21.00 -11.04
C LYS A 91 5.34 -21.20 -11.58
N GLU A 92 4.55 -20.15 -11.56
CA GLU A 92 3.19 -20.12 -12.06
C GLU A 92 3.14 -19.26 -13.34
N ALA A 93 2.73 -19.82 -14.47
CA ALA A 93 2.79 -19.12 -15.77
C ALA A 93 1.84 -17.89 -15.85
N TRP A 94 0.81 -17.87 -14.99
CA TRP A 94 -0.12 -16.74 -14.83
C TRP A 94 0.43 -15.62 -13.95
N LEU A 95 1.48 -15.88 -13.16
CA LEU A 95 2.07 -14.93 -12.21
C LEU A 95 3.27 -14.22 -12.85
N LYS A 96 3.01 -13.12 -13.54
CA LYS A 96 4.06 -12.31 -14.21
C LYS A 96 4.32 -10.99 -13.48
N VAL A 97 5.57 -10.54 -13.55
CA VAL A 97 6.06 -9.27 -13.00
C VAL A 97 6.74 -8.42 -14.07
N VAL A 98 6.76 -7.11 -13.88
CA VAL A 98 7.47 -6.17 -14.78
C VAL A 98 8.98 -6.24 -14.56
N LYS A 99 9.74 -6.63 -15.59
CA LYS A 99 11.21 -6.63 -15.60
C LYS A 99 11.81 -5.24 -15.75
N ASP A 100 11.21 -4.41 -16.61
CA ASP A 100 11.61 -3.03 -16.90
C ASP A 100 10.37 -2.21 -17.24
N ARG A 101 10.17 -1.07 -16.57
CA ARG A 101 9.02 -0.20 -16.79
C ARG A 101 9.11 0.66 -18.06
N ASN A 102 10.30 0.75 -18.66
CA ASN A 102 10.54 1.54 -19.87
C ASN A 102 10.45 0.72 -21.17
N ALA A 103 10.48 -0.61 -21.08
CA ALA A 103 10.40 -1.50 -22.22
C ALA A 103 8.94 -1.84 -22.58
N LYS A 104 8.65 -1.88 -23.89
CA LYS A 104 7.28 -2.02 -24.45
C LYS A 104 6.63 -3.38 -24.16
N GLU A 105 7.45 -4.41 -23.97
CA GLU A 105 7.06 -5.75 -23.51
C GLU A 105 8.04 -6.23 -22.45
N SER A 106 7.63 -6.20 -21.18
CA SER A 106 8.54 -6.46 -20.05
C SER A 106 8.00 -7.42 -19.00
N TRP A 107 6.83 -8.03 -19.27
CA TRP A 107 6.23 -9.03 -18.39
C TRP A 107 7.01 -10.35 -18.45
N VAL A 108 7.57 -10.76 -17.31
CA VAL A 108 8.30 -12.02 -17.17
C VAL A 108 7.73 -12.87 -16.05
N ASP A 109 7.83 -14.19 -16.18
CA ASP A 109 7.35 -15.13 -15.16
C ASP A 109 8.09 -14.92 -13.83
N PHE A 110 7.33 -14.82 -12.74
CA PHE A 110 7.89 -14.62 -11.42
C PHE A 110 8.77 -15.82 -11.00
N ASN A 111 9.91 -15.53 -10.37
CA ASN A 111 10.84 -16.56 -9.88
C ASN A 111 10.89 -16.58 -8.34
N PRO A 112 10.16 -17.51 -7.69
CA PRO A 112 10.00 -17.52 -6.23
C PRO A 112 11.19 -18.12 -5.47
N LYS A 113 12.28 -18.52 -6.16
CA LYS A 113 13.44 -19.21 -5.56
C LYS A 113 14.20 -18.37 -4.53
N ARG A 114 14.33 -17.06 -4.78
CA ARG A 114 15.03 -16.09 -3.90
C ARG A 114 14.16 -14.90 -3.48
N HIS A 115 13.11 -14.63 -4.23
CA HIS A 115 12.18 -13.54 -3.98
C HIS A 115 10.81 -14.08 -3.58
N ILE A 116 10.00 -13.19 -3.03
CA ILE A 116 8.58 -13.40 -2.80
C ILE A 116 7.83 -12.10 -3.09
N LEU A 117 6.63 -12.22 -3.65
CA LEU A 117 5.72 -11.11 -3.83
C LEU A 117 4.91 -10.96 -2.55
N ILE A 118 4.99 -9.79 -1.91
CA ILE A 118 4.16 -9.47 -0.75
C ILE A 118 3.26 -8.29 -1.07
N LYS A 119 2.13 -8.20 -0.37
CA LYS A 119 1.29 -7.01 -0.35
C LYS A 119 1.01 -6.62 1.10
N VAL A 120 1.07 -5.32 1.36
CA VAL A 120 0.64 -4.72 2.62
C VAL A 120 -0.77 -4.19 2.41
N GLY A 121 -1.70 -4.61 3.25
CA GLY A 121 -3.07 -4.10 3.29
C GLY A 121 -3.43 -3.58 4.67
N PHE A 122 -4.53 -2.84 4.75
CA PHE A 122 -5.13 -2.46 6.02
C PHE A 122 -6.60 -2.86 6.12
N THR A 123 -7.12 -2.91 7.34
CA THR A 123 -8.53 -3.16 7.63
C THR A 123 -8.96 -2.44 8.91
N THR A 124 -10.19 -1.93 8.92
CA THR A 124 -10.90 -1.51 10.14
C THR A 124 -11.93 -2.56 10.57
N GLN A 125 -12.07 -3.66 9.82
CA GLN A 125 -12.94 -4.80 10.12
C GLN A 125 -12.15 -5.90 10.82
N PHE A 126 -12.80 -6.57 11.79
CA PHE A 126 -12.23 -7.64 12.60
C PHE A 126 -12.99 -8.98 12.42
N PRO A 127 -12.30 -10.14 12.44
CA PRO A 127 -10.85 -10.31 12.42
C PRO A 127 -10.26 -10.03 11.03
N VAL A 128 -8.94 -9.83 10.97
CA VAL A 128 -8.19 -9.59 9.72
C VAL A 128 -8.45 -10.68 8.66
N GLN A 129 -8.60 -11.93 9.08
CA GLN A 129 -8.85 -13.06 8.17
C GLN A 129 -10.10 -12.87 7.31
N LYS A 130 -11.17 -12.23 7.81
CA LYS A 130 -12.37 -11.92 6.99
C LYS A 130 -12.02 -11.04 5.80
N ARG A 131 -11.08 -10.09 5.97
CA ARG A 131 -10.64 -9.20 4.90
C ARG A 131 -9.76 -9.94 3.88
N LEU A 132 -8.93 -10.88 4.31
CA LEU A 132 -8.19 -11.75 3.39
C LEU A 132 -9.14 -12.59 2.54
N THR A 133 -10.14 -13.24 3.14
CA THR A 133 -11.13 -14.04 2.38
C THR A 133 -11.98 -13.20 1.42
N GLN A 134 -12.32 -11.95 1.75
CA GLN A 134 -12.93 -11.03 0.77
C GLN A 134 -12.03 -10.79 -0.46
N TRP A 135 -10.70 -10.69 -0.26
CA TRP A 135 -9.74 -10.54 -1.35
C TRP A 135 -9.54 -11.84 -2.13
N GLU A 136 -9.48 -13.00 -1.46
CA GLU A 136 -9.43 -14.32 -2.11
C GLU A 136 -10.62 -14.50 -3.06
N ASN A 137 -11.85 -14.26 -2.56
CA ASN A 137 -13.09 -14.39 -3.33
C ASN A 137 -13.13 -13.43 -4.54
N LYS A 138 -12.55 -12.23 -4.42
CA LYS A 138 -12.46 -11.27 -5.54
C LYS A 138 -11.35 -11.61 -6.54
N CYS A 139 -10.31 -12.31 -6.10
CA CYS A 139 -9.09 -12.55 -6.88
C CYS A 139 -9.03 -13.95 -7.49
N GLY A 140 -9.83 -14.91 -6.99
CA GLY A 140 -9.76 -16.32 -7.38
C GLY A 140 -8.48 -17.04 -6.92
N HIS A 141 -7.64 -16.39 -6.13
CA HIS A 141 -6.32 -16.87 -5.71
C HIS A 141 -6.25 -16.99 -4.19
N ARG A 142 -5.76 -18.12 -3.69
CA ARG A 142 -5.55 -18.32 -2.25
C ARG A 142 -4.48 -17.39 -1.71
N LEU A 143 -4.80 -16.70 -0.62
CA LEU A 143 -3.92 -15.78 0.08
C LEU A 143 -3.49 -16.38 1.42
N SER A 144 -2.38 -15.90 1.97
CA SER A 144 -1.95 -16.28 3.31
C SER A 144 -1.25 -15.11 4.00
N PRO A 145 -1.53 -14.86 5.29
CA PRO A 145 -0.78 -13.89 6.07
C PRO A 145 0.68 -14.34 6.19
N ILE A 146 1.58 -13.37 6.33
CA ILE A 146 3.00 -13.63 6.59
C ILE A 146 3.28 -13.21 8.03
N GLU A 147 3.89 -14.11 8.80
CA GLU A 147 4.11 -13.96 10.23
C GLU A 147 5.61 -13.75 10.52
N PRO A 148 6.00 -12.76 11.34
CA PRO A 148 7.41 -12.41 11.55
C PRO A 148 8.26 -13.54 12.13
N HIS A 149 7.66 -14.42 12.95
CA HIS A 149 8.41 -15.45 13.66
C HIS A 149 8.60 -16.74 12.84
N VAL A 150 8.04 -16.83 11.62
CA VAL A 150 8.16 -18.01 10.75
C VAL A 150 9.49 -18.00 9.99
N ARG A 151 10.57 -18.40 10.67
CA ARG A 151 11.94 -18.53 10.11
C ARG A 151 12.09 -19.56 8.97
N ASN A 152 11.00 -20.15 8.49
CA ASN A 152 10.99 -21.17 7.43
C ASN A 152 10.88 -20.58 6.01
N TYR A 153 10.76 -19.26 5.85
CA TYR A 153 10.69 -18.63 4.53
C TYR A 153 12.02 -18.68 3.75
N GLU A 154 13.14 -18.96 4.44
CA GLU A 154 14.45 -19.19 3.83
C GLU A 154 14.68 -20.65 3.44
N ARG A 155 15.16 -20.88 2.21
CA ARG A 155 15.66 -22.20 1.78
C ARG A 155 17.02 -22.47 2.43
N LYS A 156 17.03 -23.04 3.63
CA LYS A 156 18.23 -23.59 4.27
C LYS A 156 18.97 -24.53 3.29
N THR A 157 20.28 -24.32 3.14
CA THR A 157 21.16 -25.17 2.31
C THR A 157 21.17 -26.60 2.82
N THR A 158 21.57 -27.57 2.00
CA THR A 158 21.62 -29.00 2.38
C THR A 158 22.44 -29.22 3.64
N LEU A 159 23.56 -28.50 3.79
CA LEU A 159 24.38 -28.51 4.99
C LEU A 159 23.62 -27.95 6.22
N LEU A 160 23.03 -26.76 6.11
CA LEU A 160 22.26 -26.14 7.20
C LEU A 160 21.00 -26.94 7.57
N LYS A 161 20.46 -27.77 6.67
CA LYS A 161 19.40 -28.73 7.00
C LYS A 161 19.90 -29.86 7.90
N LEU A 162 21.09 -30.43 7.63
CA LEU A 162 21.69 -31.46 8.47
C LEU A 162 21.98 -30.93 9.88
N PHE A 163 22.56 -29.73 9.98
CA PHE A 163 22.83 -29.08 11.27
C PHE A 163 21.60 -28.43 11.93
N SER A 164 20.43 -28.36 11.25
CA SER A 164 19.24 -27.72 11.83
C SER A 164 18.67 -28.45 13.05
N LYS A 165 18.99 -29.73 13.22
CA LYS A 165 18.66 -30.54 14.41
C LYS A 165 19.73 -30.50 15.51
N LEU A 166 20.88 -29.89 15.23
CA LEU A 166 22.02 -29.76 16.17
C LEU A 166 22.10 -28.35 16.78
N SER A 167 21.12 -27.48 16.49
CA SER A 167 20.96 -26.24 17.25
C SER A 167 20.59 -26.60 18.68
N ILE A 168 21.46 -26.23 19.63
CA ILE A 168 21.03 -25.93 21.00
C ILE A 168 19.83 -24.99 20.85
N LYS A 169 18.70 -25.28 21.51
CA LYS A 169 17.55 -24.38 21.50
C LYS A 169 18.06 -23.01 21.94
N PRO A 170 17.98 -21.94 21.11
CA PRO A 170 18.39 -20.63 21.55
C PRO A 170 17.56 -20.30 22.79
N SER A 171 18.24 -20.19 23.93
CA SER A 171 17.66 -19.96 25.25
C SER A 171 16.78 -18.72 25.19
N GLU A 172 15.46 -18.93 25.11
CA GLU A 172 14.41 -17.92 24.89
C GLU A 172 14.97 -16.63 24.31
N VAL A 173 15.55 -16.70 23.10
CA VAL A 173 16.13 -15.51 22.46
C VAL A 173 14.96 -14.61 22.18
N SER A 174 14.80 -13.64 23.08
CA SER A 174 13.68 -12.73 23.23
C SER A 174 13.05 -12.50 21.88
N GLU A 175 11.84 -13.06 21.71
CA GLU A 175 11.11 -12.88 20.46
C GLU A 175 11.17 -11.39 20.14
N GLY A 176 11.66 -11.06 18.94
CA GLY A 176 11.82 -9.68 18.51
C GLY A 176 10.44 -9.03 18.50
N SER A 177 10.06 -8.48 19.65
CA SER A 177 8.68 -8.17 19.97
C SER A 177 8.35 -6.87 19.27
N PHE A 178 7.82 -7.05 18.07
CA PHE A 178 7.24 -5.98 17.29
C PHE A 178 6.14 -5.35 18.13
N ARG A 179 6.36 -4.10 18.55
CA ARG A 179 5.60 -3.44 19.62
C ARG A 179 4.10 -3.37 19.36
N THR A 180 3.73 -3.39 18.08
CA THR A 180 2.36 -3.29 17.61
C THR A 180 1.83 -4.60 17.02
N TYR A 181 2.59 -5.70 17.00
CA TYR A 181 2.14 -6.94 16.37
C TYR A 181 1.21 -7.76 17.27
N ASP A 182 -0.04 -7.94 16.82
CA ASP A 182 -1.02 -8.82 17.43
C ASP A 182 -0.95 -10.21 16.76
N ILE A 183 -0.48 -11.20 17.52
CA ILE A 183 -0.37 -12.60 17.11
C ILE A 183 -1.74 -13.21 16.78
N SER A 184 -2.80 -12.81 17.49
CA SER A 184 -4.17 -13.31 17.25
C SER A 184 -4.73 -12.85 15.90
N GLN A 185 -4.36 -11.63 15.47
CA GLN A 185 -4.76 -11.05 14.19
C GLN A 185 -3.76 -11.27 13.07
N LYS A 186 -2.55 -11.74 13.40
CA LYS A 186 -1.41 -11.88 12.49
C LYS A 186 -1.08 -10.55 11.78
N ALA A 187 -1.20 -9.45 12.52
CA ALA A 187 -1.22 -8.09 11.99
C ALA A 187 -0.72 -7.05 13.00
N PHE A 188 -0.29 -5.90 12.51
CA PHE A 188 0.15 -4.77 13.32
C PHE A 188 -1.02 -3.83 13.64
N HIS A 189 -1.22 -3.51 14.91
CA HIS A 189 -2.27 -2.64 15.42
C HIS A 189 -1.94 -1.15 15.24
N CYS A 190 -2.95 -0.37 14.88
CA CYS A 190 -2.92 1.09 14.87
C CYS A 190 -4.16 1.63 15.58
N ASP A 191 -3.99 2.32 16.71
CA ASP A 191 -5.07 3.02 17.44
C ASP A 191 -5.75 4.13 16.63
N SER A 192 -5.07 4.64 15.61
CA SER A 192 -5.55 5.71 14.74
C SER A 192 -4.85 5.70 13.38
N ASN A 193 -5.31 6.55 12.46
CA ASN A 193 -4.62 6.89 11.22
C ASN A 193 -4.19 5.70 10.33
N VAL A 194 -4.81 4.52 10.45
CA VAL A 194 -4.33 3.28 9.82
C VAL A 194 -4.11 3.39 8.30
N ASN A 195 -4.92 4.21 7.61
CA ASN A 195 -4.77 4.50 6.18
C ASN A 195 -3.54 5.38 5.85
N ILE A 196 -3.15 6.29 6.75
CA ILE A 196 -1.96 7.13 6.61
C ILE A 196 -0.71 6.26 6.86
N VAL A 197 -0.76 5.40 7.88
CA VAL A 197 0.29 4.42 8.20
C VAL A 197 0.56 3.52 6.98
N GLU A 198 -0.49 2.91 6.41
CA GLU A 198 -0.38 2.05 5.23
C GLU A 198 0.24 2.78 4.03
N SER A 199 -0.26 3.98 3.72
CA SER A 199 0.25 4.75 2.58
C SER A 199 1.69 5.22 2.76
N HIS A 200 2.13 5.43 4.01
CA HIS A 200 3.53 5.70 4.33
C HIS A 200 4.40 4.44 4.18
N ILE A 201 3.95 3.28 4.67
CA ILE A 201 4.63 1.98 4.47
C ILE A 201 4.80 1.71 2.97
N HIS A 202 3.73 1.86 2.18
CA HIS A 202 3.78 1.69 0.72
C HIS A 202 4.80 2.60 0.05
N LYS A 203 4.94 3.85 0.51
CA LYS A 203 5.98 4.77 0.01
C LYS A 203 7.38 4.25 0.31
N LEU A 204 7.64 3.81 1.54
CA LEU A 204 8.95 3.29 1.96
C LEU A 204 9.31 1.99 1.21
N LEU A 205 8.37 1.03 1.15
CA LEU A 205 8.58 -0.24 0.44
C LEU A 205 8.76 -0.01 -1.07
N ARG A 206 8.00 0.91 -1.68
CA ARG A 206 8.17 1.27 -3.10
C ARG A 206 9.49 1.99 -3.38
N GLN A 207 10.03 2.73 -2.40
CA GLN A 207 11.35 3.36 -2.50
C GLN A 207 12.49 2.34 -2.38
N LYS A 208 12.36 1.34 -1.49
CA LYS A 208 13.41 0.33 -1.24
C LYS A 208 13.42 -0.83 -2.25
N TYR A 209 12.24 -1.36 -2.58
CA TYR A 209 12.07 -2.58 -3.38
C TYR A 209 11.44 -2.32 -4.76
N GLY A 210 11.08 -1.06 -5.06
CA GLY A 210 10.31 -0.74 -6.25
C GLY A 210 8.87 -1.25 -6.17
N SER A 211 8.23 -1.35 -7.33
CA SER A 211 6.93 -1.97 -7.53
C SER A 211 7.10 -3.38 -8.08
N GLY A 212 6.51 -4.38 -7.45
CA GLY A 212 6.33 -5.69 -8.07
C GLY A 212 4.97 -5.77 -8.75
N ASP A 213 4.69 -4.93 -9.76
CA ASP A 213 3.39 -4.94 -10.44
C ASP A 213 3.06 -6.37 -10.91
N VAL A 214 1.94 -6.94 -10.47
CA VAL A 214 1.56 -8.33 -10.74
C VAL A 214 0.47 -8.40 -11.79
N LEU A 215 0.71 -9.17 -12.84
CA LEU A 215 -0.29 -9.60 -13.80
C LEU A 215 -1.12 -10.75 -13.17
N CYS A 216 -2.44 -10.60 -13.08
CA CYS A 216 -3.34 -11.55 -12.40
C CYS A 216 -4.46 -12.04 -13.33
N SER A 217 -4.61 -13.36 -13.42
CA SER A 217 -5.62 -14.04 -14.24
C SER A 217 -7.02 -14.11 -13.62
N GLY A 218 -7.11 -14.06 -12.28
CA GLY A 218 -8.35 -14.32 -11.55
C GLY A 218 -9.17 -13.07 -11.24
N CYS A 219 -8.58 -11.89 -11.29
CA CYS A 219 -9.33 -10.64 -11.32
C CYS A 219 -9.80 -10.33 -12.75
N THR A 220 -11.07 -10.59 -13.08
CA THR A 220 -11.72 -10.13 -14.32
C THR A 220 -12.63 -8.93 -14.03
N ASN A 221 -12.59 -7.90 -14.88
CA ASN A 221 -13.47 -6.73 -14.73
C ASN A 221 -14.91 -6.97 -15.24
N ASP A 222 -15.12 -8.02 -16.03
CA ASP A 222 -16.42 -8.39 -16.60
C ASP A 222 -16.51 -9.92 -16.73
N PRO A 223 -17.53 -10.59 -16.13
CA PRO A 223 -17.72 -12.04 -16.26
C PRO A 223 -18.25 -12.47 -17.64
N THR A 224 -18.79 -11.54 -18.45
CA THR A 224 -19.39 -11.84 -19.76
C THR A 224 -18.37 -11.93 -20.91
N VAL A 225 -17.19 -11.32 -20.75
CA VAL A 225 -16.19 -11.22 -21.83
C VAL A 225 -15.35 -12.49 -21.98
N LEU A 226 -15.90 -13.45 -22.72
CA LEU A 226 -15.26 -14.65 -23.28
C LEU A 226 -14.52 -14.33 -24.59
N LYS A 227 -13.36 -14.90 -24.96
CA LYS A 227 -12.29 -15.65 -24.28
C LYS A 227 -10.99 -15.27 -25.01
N ARG A 228 -10.18 -14.31 -24.52
CA ARG A 228 -8.96 -13.81 -25.21
C ARG A 228 -7.81 -13.51 -24.25
N GLN A 229 -6.58 -13.43 -24.77
CA GLN A 229 -5.34 -13.32 -23.98
C GLN A 229 -5.17 -11.96 -23.24
N ASP A 230 -5.95 -10.93 -23.56
CA ASP A 230 -5.90 -9.60 -22.92
C ASP A 230 -6.63 -9.50 -21.57
N ARG A 231 -6.93 -10.64 -20.93
CA ARG A 231 -7.86 -10.73 -19.77
C ARG A 231 -7.26 -10.44 -18.39
N PHE A 232 -5.97 -10.17 -18.29
CA PHE A 232 -5.31 -10.08 -16.99
C PHE A 232 -5.41 -8.67 -16.38
N ASN A 233 -5.80 -8.57 -15.12
CA ASN A 233 -5.73 -7.31 -14.37
C ASN A 233 -4.35 -7.12 -13.74
N VAL A 234 -3.87 -5.87 -13.71
CA VAL A 234 -2.59 -5.51 -13.09
C VAL A 234 -2.79 -5.01 -11.66
N HIS A 235 -2.15 -5.66 -10.70
CA HIS A 235 -2.14 -5.24 -9.30
C HIS A 235 -0.85 -4.46 -8.98
N VAL A 236 -0.97 -3.15 -8.73
CA VAL A 236 0.15 -2.19 -8.59
C VAL A 236 0.64 -1.95 -7.15
N GLU A 237 0.19 -2.79 -6.22
CA GLU A 237 0.40 -2.67 -4.76
C GLU A 237 1.13 -3.87 -4.17
N TRP A 238 1.81 -4.64 -5.03
CA TRP A 238 2.70 -5.72 -4.64
C TRP A 238 4.16 -5.24 -4.62
N PHE A 239 4.97 -5.87 -3.79
CA PHE A 239 6.39 -5.61 -3.63
C PHE A 239 7.17 -6.92 -3.83
N GLN A 240 8.13 -6.92 -4.75
CA GLN A 240 9.05 -8.05 -4.92
C GLN A 240 10.21 -7.89 -3.95
N ILE A 241 10.17 -8.61 -2.83
CA ILE A 241 11.22 -8.59 -1.81
C ILE A 241 12.11 -9.83 -1.92
N LYS A 242 13.36 -9.74 -1.45
CA LYS A 242 14.17 -10.94 -1.19
C LYS A 242 13.64 -11.60 0.08
N ARG A 243 13.72 -12.93 0.17
CA ARG A 243 13.32 -13.69 1.36
C ARG A 243 14.17 -13.38 2.60
N THR A 244 15.39 -12.88 2.41
CA THR A 244 16.29 -12.39 3.47
C THR A 244 15.84 -11.07 4.09
N ASP A 245 15.01 -10.30 3.38
CA ASP A 245 14.70 -8.91 3.74
C ASP A 245 13.35 -8.82 4.50
N PHE A 246 12.85 -9.96 5.02
CA PHE A 246 11.58 -10.04 5.73
C PHE A 246 11.58 -9.24 7.02
N ASP A 247 12.61 -9.40 7.85
CA ASP A 247 12.74 -8.71 9.14
C ASP A 247 12.74 -7.19 8.93
N ASP A 248 13.44 -6.69 7.92
CA ASP A 248 13.44 -5.28 7.52
C ASP A 248 12.03 -4.77 7.15
N VAL A 249 11.20 -5.60 6.51
CA VAL A 249 9.80 -5.25 6.19
C VAL A 249 8.98 -5.18 7.47
N PHE A 250 9.05 -6.20 8.33
CA PHE A 250 8.30 -6.22 9.59
C PHE A 250 8.71 -5.06 10.52
N GLN A 251 10.01 -4.79 10.66
CA GLN A 251 10.53 -3.63 11.40
C GLN A 251 10.07 -2.29 10.80
N THR A 252 10.01 -2.19 9.46
CA THR A 252 9.48 -1.00 8.79
C THR A 252 8.01 -0.78 9.11
N VAL A 253 7.19 -1.83 9.08
CA VAL A 253 5.76 -1.76 9.42
C VAL A 253 5.56 -1.41 10.90
N ASP A 254 6.21 -2.13 11.81
CA ASP A 254 6.08 -1.90 13.26
C ASP A 254 6.48 -0.47 13.67
N ARG A 255 7.58 0.04 13.11
CA ARG A 255 8.01 1.42 13.32
C ARG A 255 6.98 2.42 12.79
N CYS A 256 6.38 2.17 11.62
CA CYS A 256 5.33 3.06 11.08
C CYS A 256 4.05 3.02 11.92
N CYS A 257 3.63 1.84 12.40
CA CYS A 257 2.48 1.69 13.30
C CYS A 257 2.75 2.38 14.65
N SER A 258 3.94 2.19 15.22
CA SER A 258 4.38 2.84 16.46
C SER A 258 4.45 4.37 16.37
N LEU A 259 4.98 4.93 15.27
CA LEU A 259 5.18 6.37 15.13
C LEU A 259 3.94 7.14 14.65
N TYR A 260 3.11 6.53 13.80
CA TYR A 260 2.01 7.23 13.11
C TYR A 260 0.62 6.63 13.38
N GLY A 261 0.56 5.38 13.88
CA GLY A 261 -0.68 4.73 14.28
C GLY A 261 -1.16 5.13 15.68
N GLN A 262 -0.25 5.59 16.54
CA GLN A 262 -0.60 6.06 17.88
C GLN A 262 -1.43 7.35 17.85
N PRO A 263 -2.35 7.56 18.82
CA PRO A 263 -3.02 8.85 18.94
C PRO A 263 -1.95 9.90 19.24
N THR A 264 -2.06 11.09 18.63
CA THR A 264 -1.30 12.25 19.09
C THR A 264 -1.81 12.65 20.48
N SER A 265 -1.26 12.03 21.52
CA SER A 265 -1.24 12.61 22.85
C SER A 265 -0.60 13.99 22.72
N LYS A 266 -1.24 14.99 23.33
CA LYS A 266 -0.71 16.35 23.30
C LYS A 266 0.67 16.31 23.97
N PHE A 267 1.70 16.74 23.26
CA PHE A 267 2.85 17.34 23.92
C PHE A 267 2.35 18.67 24.50
N THR A 268 1.89 18.61 25.75
CA THR A 268 1.74 19.73 26.68
C THR A 268 3.01 19.83 27.51
#